data_AF-A0A0E4GDF1-F1
#
_entry.id   AF-A0A0E4GDF1-F1
#
_cell.length_a   1.000
_cell.length_b   1.000
_cell.length_c   1.000
_cell.angle_alpha   90.00
_cell.angle_beta   90.00
_cell.angle_gamma   90.00
#
_symmetry.space_group_name_H-M   'P 1'
#
loop_
_entity.id
_entity.type
_entity.pdbx_description
1 polymer ?
#
loop_
_entity_poly.entity_id
_entity_poly.type
_entity_poly.pdbx_seq_one_letter_code
_entity_poly.pdbx_strand_id
1 'polypeptide(L)'
;MNKPIKSTTPFKNGYTTGTCAAAATQAALYKLLFNKEYAEVEVDLPAGGLITIPVKKIYLRGNQATAEVTKDAGDDPDVTDGLSILATVKILDQPDIIIEGGLGVGRVKKPGLAVAVGEAAINPGPRSMIRAAVKKIIPPGKGAQIVISVPGGEEAACKTMNPRLGIEGGISILGTSGIVRPMSEAGFLDSLIPQIDQALALGYHDLLLTPGQMGERLAKSLGIAGDCIIQTSNFIGSMVQECTEREVKGILLMGHIGKIIKVAAGIFNTHSRTADARRETLAAHAALKGASVDIIKDIMELNTMEAGVELLRQHKLLSVYFSIAASASQRIRELLDTGSKMTGLNVGTILYALDGEILGYDDAAAQLYRKMTGRDISLAYPQPSEMFDGRDDTSVTPPGMAAWGAVRHFTGREIVTVVGTGPGDPLYISPLACQAIEKAEVIVGAPRLLQQLAAPHQVQVPMDKDLPGLVEFIEGKRCQQKIVVLVSGDTGVYSLADYLGKHMDNNVLEFIPGISSIQVMLARLKRPWQEARILSMHGRNCADLAEVINNSPLTAILTGTPWTPQAIAQYLLQEGLPDLQLVLGQDLTYPWEKIVFCSLQELCRDSRDYKNTVMVIFNE
;
A
#
# COMPACT_ATOMS: atom_id res chain seq x y z
N MET A 1 -6.88 42.02 -5.33
CA MET A 1 -7.19 42.36 -6.73
C MET A 1 -6.42 41.40 -7.64
N ASN A 2 -7.03 40.28 -8.05
CA ASN A 2 -6.44 39.37 -9.04
C ASN A 2 -7.25 39.47 -10.32
N LYS A 3 -6.63 39.98 -11.39
CA LYS A 3 -7.22 40.03 -12.73
C LYS A 3 -7.57 38.61 -13.19
N PRO A 4 -8.81 38.33 -13.61
CA PRO A 4 -9.08 37.17 -14.45
C PRO A 4 -8.64 37.53 -15.87
N ILE A 5 -7.52 37.02 -16.34
CA ILE A 5 -7.27 36.95 -17.78
C ILE A 5 -7.95 35.68 -18.26
N LYS A 6 -9.23 35.77 -18.62
CA LYS A 6 -9.84 34.87 -19.59
C LYS A 6 -9.70 35.56 -20.94
N SER A 7 -8.74 35.13 -21.76
CA SER A 7 -8.86 35.42 -23.20
C SER A 7 -10.13 34.74 -23.69
N THR A 8 -11.03 35.53 -24.27
CA THR A 8 -12.34 35.10 -24.79
C THR A 8 -12.24 34.51 -26.21
N THR A 9 -11.04 34.29 -26.72
CA THR A 9 -10.81 33.62 -27.99
C THR A 9 -10.89 32.10 -27.77
N PRO A 10 -11.80 31.36 -28.45
CA PRO A 10 -11.78 29.90 -28.39
C PRO A 10 -10.45 29.40 -28.94
N PHE A 11 -9.83 28.46 -28.22
CA PHE A 11 -8.55 27.88 -28.62
C PHE A 11 -8.64 27.29 -30.03
N LYS A 12 -7.66 27.61 -30.87
CA LYS A 12 -7.58 27.14 -32.25
C LYS A 12 -7.13 25.68 -32.24
N ASN A 13 -7.91 24.80 -32.87
CA ASN A 13 -7.51 23.42 -33.11
C ASN A 13 -6.43 23.35 -34.20
N GLY A 14 -5.55 22.36 -34.06
CA GLY A 14 -4.57 22.00 -35.07
C GLY A 14 -4.90 20.69 -35.77
N TYR A 15 -3.91 20.17 -36.49
CA TYR A 15 -4.01 18.89 -37.19
C TYR A 15 -2.82 17.99 -36.87
N THR A 16 -3.10 16.69 -36.87
CA THR A 16 -2.13 15.68 -36.42
C THR A 16 -1.03 15.46 -37.46
N THR A 17 0.10 14.91 -37.03
CA THR A 17 1.17 14.48 -37.95
C THR A 17 0.68 13.51 -39.02
N GLY A 18 -0.28 12.64 -38.69
CA GLY A 18 -0.93 11.75 -39.67
C GLY A 18 -1.73 12.48 -40.74
N THR A 19 -2.45 13.53 -40.37
CA THR A 19 -3.19 14.38 -41.32
C THR A 19 -2.24 15.10 -42.27
N CYS A 20 -1.14 15.66 -41.75
CA CYS A 20 -0.10 16.27 -42.60
C CYS A 20 0.52 15.26 -43.56
N ALA A 21 0.82 14.05 -43.09
CA ALA A 21 1.40 12.99 -43.94
C ALA A 21 0.45 12.57 -45.07
N ALA A 22 -0.85 12.46 -44.78
CA ALA A 22 -1.88 12.18 -45.78
C ALA A 22 -2.03 13.34 -46.79
N ALA A 23 -2.06 14.59 -46.32
CA ALA A 23 -2.09 15.79 -47.16
C ALA A 23 -0.87 15.87 -48.08
N ALA A 24 0.34 15.68 -47.54
CA ALA A 24 1.57 15.68 -48.31
C ALA A 24 1.55 14.56 -49.37
N THR A 25 1.08 13.36 -49.00
CA THR A 25 0.95 12.24 -49.96
C THR A 25 0.01 12.58 -51.11
N GLN A 26 -1.15 13.17 -50.79
CA GLN A 26 -2.15 13.60 -51.77
C GLN A 26 -1.60 14.67 -52.72
N ALA A 27 -0.93 15.70 -52.19
CA ALA A 27 -0.31 16.76 -52.99
C ALA A 27 0.81 16.22 -53.91
N ALA A 28 1.65 15.31 -53.40
CA ALA A 28 2.70 14.66 -54.18
C ALA A 28 2.10 13.80 -55.31
N LEU A 29 1.04 13.04 -55.05
CA LEU A 29 0.34 12.25 -56.07
C LEU A 29 -0.26 13.13 -57.17
N TYR A 30 -0.91 14.24 -56.81
CA TYR A 30 -1.46 15.17 -57.80
C TYR A 30 -0.38 15.75 -58.72
N LYS A 31 0.77 16.09 -58.14
CA LYS A 31 1.92 16.55 -58.92
C LYS A 31 2.48 15.45 -59.82
N LEU A 32 2.61 14.23 -59.30
CA LEU A 32 3.23 13.12 -60.03
C LEU A 32 2.38 12.63 -61.20
N LEU A 33 1.06 12.48 -61.00
CA LEU A 33 0.15 11.88 -61.98
C LEU A 33 -0.42 12.88 -62.97
N PHE A 34 -0.64 14.13 -62.54
CA PHE A 34 -1.35 15.13 -63.35
C PHE A 34 -0.54 16.41 -63.57
N ASN A 35 0.69 16.48 -63.06
CA ASN A 35 1.51 17.70 -63.05
C ASN A 35 0.78 18.93 -62.46
N LYS A 36 -0.15 18.70 -61.52
CA LYS A 36 -0.92 19.76 -60.83
C LYS A 36 -0.32 20.05 -59.47
N GLU A 37 -0.19 21.33 -59.16
CA GLU A 37 0.19 21.81 -57.83
C GLU A 37 -1.00 22.48 -57.18
N TYR A 38 -1.34 22.06 -55.97
CA TYR A 38 -2.40 22.66 -55.17
C TYR A 38 -1.77 23.35 -53.98
N ALA A 39 -2.19 24.60 -53.72
CA ALA A 39 -1.76 25.35 -52.54
C ALA A 39 -2.34 24.76 -51.24
N GLU A 40 -3.43 24.00 -51.35
CA GLU A 40 -4.09 23.31 -50.25
C GLU A 40 -4.76 22.02 -50.74
N VAL A 41 -4.92 21.05 -49.86
CA VAL A 41 -5.59 19.77 -50.16
C VAL A 41 -6.60 19.41 -49.08
N GLU A 42 -7.72 18.83 -49.49
CA GLU A 42 -8.72 18.30 -48.56
C GLU A 42 -8.44 16.84 -48.20
N VAL A 43 -8.37 16.55 -46.90
CA VAL A 43 -8.11 15.21 -46.33
C VAL A 43 -9.33 14.74 -45.55
N ASP A 44 -9.72 13.47 -45.71
CA ASP A 44 -10.78 12.88 -44.88
C ASP A 44 -10.27 12.65 -43.46
N LEU A 45 -11.09 13.00 -42.48
CA LEU A 45 -10.85 12.67 -41.09
C LEU A 45 -11.43 11.29 -40.75
N PRO A 46 -10.75 10.48 -39.92
CA PRO A 46 -11.25 9.17 -39.50
C PRO A 46 -12.63 9.20 -38.80
N ALA A 47 -12.94 10.29 -38.10
CA ALA A 47 -14.22 10.50 -37.42
C ALA A 47 -15.33 11.05 -38.34
N GLY A 48 -15.06 11.17 -39.64
CA GLY A 48 -15.93 11.83 -40.61
C GLY A 48 -15.64 13.33 -40.76
N GLY A 49 -15.95 13.86 -41.95
CA GLY A 49 -15.67 15.24 -42.34
C GLY A 49 -14.35 15.40 -43.13
N LEU A 50 -14.15 16.62 -43.63
CA LEU A 50 -12.96 17.02 -44.39
C LEU A 50 -12.21 18.11 -43.64
N ILE A 51 -10.89 18.11 -43.79
CA ILE A 51 -10.03 19.21 -43.34
C ILE A 51 -9.14 19.68 -44.49
N THR A 52 -9.05 20.99 -44.67
CA THR A 52 -8.21 21.62 -45.69
C THR A 52 -6.83 21.92 -45.10
N ILE A 53 -5.78 21.41 -45.75
CA ILE A 53 -4.40 21.49 -45.27
C ILE A 53 -3.55 22.25 -46.30
N PRO A 54 -2.91 23.37 -45.92
CA PRO A 54 -1.99 24.09 -46.79
C PRO A 54 -0.76 23.25 -47.14
N VAL A 55 -0.37 23.28 -48.40
CA VAL A 55 0.84 22.63 -48.90
C VAL A 55 1.94 23.68 -49.00
N LYS A 56 3.06 23.45 -48.32
CA LYS A 56 4.16 24.42 -48.25
C LYS A 56 4.96 24.42 -49.55
N LYS A 57 5.41 23.25 -50.00
CA LYS A 57 6.21 23.09 -51.23
C LYS A 57 5.97 21.72 -51.86
N ILE A 58 6.15 21.65 -53.18
CA ILE A 58 6.12 20.39 -53.92
C ILE A 58 7.32 20.36 -54.88
N TYR A 59 7.96 19.20 -54.98
CA TYR A 59 9.11 18.95 -55.81
C TYR A 59 8.85 17.73 -56.69
N LEU A 60 9.19 17.82 -57.98
CA LEU A 60 9.17 16.68 -58.89
C LEU A 60 10.62 16.35 -59.28
N ARG A 61 11.04 15.10 -59.11
CA ARG A 61 12.37 14.60 -59.48
C ARG A 61 12.24 13.25 -60.17
N GLY A 62 12.45 13.23 -61.49
CA GLY A 62 12.30 12.02 -62.30
C GLY A 62 10.89 11.44 -62.17
N ASN A 63 10.77 10.20 -61.71
CA ASN A 63 9.49 9.51 -61.51
C ASN A 63 8.96 9.57 -60.07
N GLN A 64 9.41 10.56 -59.28
CA GLN A 64 8.99 10.74 -57.90
C GLN A 64 8.59 12.19 -57.65
N ALA A 65 7.55 12.38 -56.84
CA ALA A 65 7.18 13.69 -56.32
C ALA A 65 7.31 13.70 -54.81
N THR A 66 7.72 14.82 -54.24
CA THR A 66 7.75 15.04 -52.80
C THR A 66 6.98 16.30 -52.47
N ALA A 67 6.03 16.23 -51.55
CA ALA A 67 5.36 17.41 -51.02
C ALA A 67 5.70 17.60 -49.54
N GLU A 68 5.69 18.86 -49.12
CA GLU A 68 5.98 19.31 -47.76
C GLU A 68 4.74 19.99 -47.19
N VAL A 69 4.33 19.58 -45.99
CA VAL A 69 3.27 20.22 -45.20
C VAL A 69 3.86 20.59 -43.85
N THR A 70 3.65 21.83 -43.40
CA THR A 70 4.01 22.23 -42.03
C THR A 70 2.92 21.79 -41.08
N LYS A 71 3.27 21.16 -39.97
CA LYS A 71 2.31 20.83 -38.92
C LYS A 71 1.92 22.11 -38.16
N ASP A 72 0.62 22.32 -37.95
CA ASP A 72 0.04 23.38 -37.12
C ASP A 72 -0.74 22.69 -35.99
N ALA A 73 -0.24 22.79 -34.76
CA ALA A 73 -0.88 22.26 -33.57
C ALA A 73 -1.96 23.19 -32.99
N GLY A 74 -2.21 24.33 -33.64
CA GLY A 74 -3.09 25.37 -33.12
C GLY A 74 -2.50 25.98 -31.86
N ASP A 75 -3.31 26.10 -30.81
CA ASP A 75 -2.86 26.61 -29.51
C ASP A 75 -2.35 25.50 -28.57
N ASP A 76 -2.18 24.26 -29.06
CA ASP A 76 -1.63 23.16 -28.26
C ASP A 76 -0.10 23.29 -28.13
N PRO A 77 0.48 23.20 -26.92
CA PRO A 77 1.93 23.22 -26.73
C PRO A 77 2.59 21.88 -27.13
N ASP A 78 2.48 21.54 -28.41
CA ASP A 78 2.98 20.30 -29.01
C ASP A 78 4.40 20.49 -29.56
N VAL A 79 5.34 19.64 -29.12
CA VAL A 79 6.76 19.67 -29.54
C VAL A 79 6.94 19.53 -31.06
N THR A 80 5.98 18.90 -31.73
CA THR A 80 6.02 18.67 -33.18
C THR A 80 5.38 19.79 -34.00
N ASP A 81 4.84 20.84 -33.34
CA ASP A 81 4.35 22.04 -34.01
C ASP A 81 5.44 22.71 -34.87
N GLY A 82 5.05 23.23 -36.03
CA GLY A 82 5.97 23.87 -36.98
C GLY A 82 6.90 22.92 -37.74
N LEU A 83 6.96 21.63 -37.39
CA LEU A 83 7.78 20.66 -38.13
C LEU A 83 7.25 20.44 -39.54
N SER A 84 8.17 20.31 -40.49
CA SER A 84 7.88 19.92 -41.87
C SER A 84 7.68 18.41 -41.97
N ILE A 85 6.55 18.00 -42.52
CA ILE A 85 6.23 16.60 -42.83
C ILE A 85 6.27 16.45 -44.34
N LEU A 86 7.19 15.62 -44.82
CA LEU A 86 7.39 15.35 -46.24
C LEU A 86 6.86 13.96 -46.59
N ALA A 87 6.20 13.86 -47.74
CA ALA A 87 5.83 12.59 -48.33
C ALA A 87 6.43 12.50 -49.73
N THR A 88 7.36 11.57 -49.92
CA THR A 88 7.92 11.22 -51.23
C THR A 88 7.14 10.05 -51.79
N VAL A 89 6.57 10.21 -52.99
CA VAL A 89 5.71 9.21 -53.64
C VAL A 89 6.32 8.77 -54.97
N LYS A 90 6.28 7.47 -55.22
CA LYS A 90 6.63 6.81 -56.47
C LYS A 90 5.49 5.87 -56.88
N ILE A 91 5.11 5.87 -58.16
CA ILE A 91 4.10 4.94 -58.68
C ILE A 91 4.74 3.56 -58.91
N LEU A 92 4.01 2.51 -58.55
CA LEU A 92 4.34 1.11 -58.74
C LEU A 92 3.40 0.49 -59.78
N ASP A 93 3.90 -0.50 -60.51
CA ASP A 93 3.13 -1.20 -61.52
C ASP A 93 2.17 -2.26 -60.95
N GLN A 94 2.36 -2.63 -59.67
CA GLN A 94 1.51 -3.53 -58.90
C GLN A 94 0.61 -2.72 -57.95
N PRO A 95 -0.58 -3.21 -57.56
CA PRO A 95 -1.57 -2.45 -56.79
C PRO A 95 -1.19 -2.17 -55.32
N ASP A 96 -0.01 -2.59 -54.88
CA ASP A 96 0.44 -2.47 -53.51
C ASP A 96 0.68 -1.01 -53.09
N ILE A 97 0.23 -0.68 -51.88
CA ILE A 97 0.51 0.60 -51.24
C ILE A 97 1.51 0.34 -50.11
N ILE A 98 2.77 0.71 -50.36
CA ILE A 98 3.90 0.54 -49.45
C ILE A 98 4.14 1.86 -48.74
N ILE A 99 4.12 1.85 -47.40
CA ILE A 99 4.31 3.05 -46.57
C ILE A 99 5.54 2.81 -45.70
N GLU A 100 6.55 3.65 -45.86
CA GLU A 100 7.84 3.58 -45.18
C GLU A 100 8.15 4.88 -44.44
N GLY A 101 9.00 4.79 -43.43
CA GLY A 101 9.57 5.95 -42.73
C GLY A 101 10.98 6.25 -43.21
N GLY A 102 11.20 7.49 -43.60
CA GLY A 102 12.50 8.06 -43.95
C GLY A 102 13.12 8.85 -42.79
N LEU A 103 13.88 9.90 -43.12
CA LEU A 103 14.61 10.72 -42.16
C LEU A 103 13.68 11.30 -41.08
N GLY A 104 14.04 11.17 -39.81
CA GLY A 104 13.33 11.76 -38.67
C GLY A 104 11.97 11.12 -38.33
N VAL A 105 11.62 10.01 -38.98
CA VAL A 105 10.54 9.12 -38.52
C VAL A 105 11.18 7.99 -37.71
N GLY A 106 10.71 7.82 -36.47
CA GLY A 106 11.29 6.86 -35.55
C GLY A 106 11.06 5.42 -35.96
N ARG A 107 11.86 4.50 -35.44
CA ARG A 107 11.69 3.05 -35.59
C ARG A 107 11.44 2.40 -34.25
N VAL A 108 10.49 1.46 -34.22
CA VAL A 108 10.13 0.73 -33.01
C VAL A 108 11.20 -0.30 -32.69
N LYS A 109 11.75 -0.27 -31.48
CA LYS A 109 12.77 -1.21 -30.98
C LYS A 109 12.25 -2.16 -29.91
N LYS A 110 11.16 -1.79 -29.25
CA LYS A 110 10.52 -2.56 -28.18
C LYS A 110 9.13 -3.03 -28.61
N PRO A 111 8.67 -4.22 -28.15
CA PRO A 111 7.33 -4.71 -28.45
C PRO A 111 6.24 -3.93 -27.69
N GLY A 112 4.97 -4.25 -27.97
CA GLY A 112 3.80 -3.73 -27.25
C GLY A 112 3.21 -2.43 -27.80
N LEU A 113 3.78 -1.86 -28.86
CA LEU A 113 3.13 -0.79 -29.61
C LEU A 113 2.25 -1.37 -30.72
N ALA A 114 1.32 -0.55 -31.23
CA ALA A 114 0.50 -0.89 -32.40
C ALA A 114 1.31 -1.12 -33.69
N VAL A 115 2.59 -0.72 -33.69
CA VAL A 115 3.55 -0.88 -34.78
C VAL A 115 4.60 -1.91 -34.35
N ALA A 116 4.89 -2.86 -35.24
CA ALA A 116 5.82 -3.96 -34.95
C ALA A 116 7.28 -3.50 -34.82
N VAL A 117 8.08 -4.28 -34.10
CA VAL A 117 9.53 -4.05 -33.93
C VAL A 117 10.24 -4.04 -35.28
N GLY A 118 11.10 -3.05 -35.50
CA GLY A 118 11.82 -2.80 -36.75
C GLY A 118 11.09 -1.89 -37.74
N GLU A 119 9.77 -1.77 -37.62
CA GLU A 119 8.97 -0.91 -38.51
C GLU A 119 9.11 0.58 -38.16
N ALA A 120 8.82 1.42 -39.15
CA ALA A 120 8.69 2.86 -38.95
C ALA A 120 7.45 3.15 -38.08
N ALA A 121 7.61 4.04 -37.09
CA ALA A 121 6.63 4.45 -36.10
C ALA A 121 5.50 5.31 -36.72
N ILE A 122 4.78 4.72 -37.68
CA ILE A 122 3.62 5.29 -38.36
C ILE A 122 2.41 4.46 -37.92
N ASN A 123 1.59 5.03 -37.03
CA ASN A 123 0.48 4.31 -36.42
C ASN A 123 -0.60 3.89 -37.42
N PRO A 124 -1.45 2.90 -37.09
CA PRO A 124 -2.51 2.39 -37.98
C PRO A 124 -3.46 3.47 -38.50
N GLY A 125 -3.87 4.43 -37.65
CA GLY A 125 -4.73 5.56 -38.05
C GLY A 125 -4.12 6.37 -39.20
N PRO A 126 -2.90 6.93 -39.02
CA PRO A 126 -2.17 7.58 -40.10
C PRO A 126 -1.94 6.72 -41.35
N ARG A 127 -1.61 5.42 -41.20
CA ARG A 127 -1.49 4.50 -42.35
C ARG A 127 -2.79 4.42 -43.13
N SER A 128 -3.93 4.32 -42.45
CA SER A 128 -5.26 4.29 -43.08
C SER A 128 -5.58 5.60 -43.81
N MET A 129 -5.25 6.76 -43.23
CA MET A 129 -5.42 8.06 -43.87
C MET A 129 -4.59 8.19 -45.15
N ILE A 130 -3.31 7.79 -45.10
CA ILE A 130 -2.42 7.80 -46.28
C ILE A 130 -2.98 6.85 -47.36
N ARG A 131 -3.41 5.63 -46.98
CA ARG A 131 -4.02 4.68 -47.93
C ARG A 131 -5.29 5.23 -48.57
N ALA A 132 -6.14 5.91 -47.81
CA ALA A 132 -7.36 6.53 -48.33
C ALA A 132 -7.03 7.64 -49.34
N ALA A 133 -6.06 8.51 -49.01
CA ALA A 133 -5.57 9.55 -49.92
C ALA A 133 -5.01 8.96 -51.23
N VAL A 134 -4.23 7.88 -51.15
CA VAL A 134 -3.69 7.20 -52.34
C VAL A 134 -4.82 6.60 -53.18
N LYS A 135 -5.74 5.85 -52.58
CA LYS A 135 -6.83 5.16 -53.28
C LYS A 135 -7.75 6.11 -54.06
N LYS A 136 -7.94 7.34 -53.59
CA LYS A 136 -8.74 8.36 -54.28
C LYS A 136 -8.15 8.84 -55.60
N ILE A 137 -6.82 8.75 -55.75
CA ILE A 137 -6.08 9.46 -56.79
C ILE A 137 -5.39 8.49 -57.74
N ILE A 138 -5.00 7.33 -57.25
CA ILE A 138 -4.18 6.38 -58.00
C ILE A 138 -4.98 5.70 -59.12
N PRO A 139 -4.39 5.50 -60.32
CA PRO A 139 -5.06 4.78 -61.40
C PRO A 139 -5.35 3.31 -61.04
N PRO A 140 -6.43 2.70 -61.59
CA PRO A 140 -6.72 1.29 -61.40
C PRO A 140 -5.53 0.38 -61.77
N GLY A 141 -5.26 -0.61 -60.94
CA GLY A 141 -4.18 -1.59 -61.15
C GLY A 141 -2.76 -1.08 -60.81
N LYS A 142 -2.60 0.20 -60.46
CA LYS A 142 -1.33 0.76 -59.98
C LYS A 142 -1.30 0.88 -58.46
N GLY A 143 -0.09 0.90 -57.92
CA GLY A 143 0.19 1.06 -56.50
C GLY A 143 1.18 2.19 -56.27
N ALA A 144 1.53 2.44 -55.02
CA ALA A 144 2.45 3.52 -54.68
C ALA A 144 3.38 3.12 -53.55
N GLN A 145 4.64 3.54 -53.67
CA GLN A 145 5.58 3.59 -52.57
C GLN A 145 5.59 5.01 -52.01
N ILE A 146 5.36 5.14 -50.71
CA ILE A 146 5.32 6.40 -49.98
C ILE A 146 6.36 6.34 -48.88
N VAL A 147 7.28 7.31 -48.86
CA VAL A 147 8.25 7.51 -47.78
C VAL A 147 7.89 8.79 -47.04
N ILE A 148 7.52 8.66 -45.76
CA ILE A 148 7.24 9.80 -44.89
C ILE A 148 8.54 10.21 -44.18
N SER A 149 8.91 11.48 -44.25
CA SER A 149 10.11 12.03 -43.58
C SER A 149 9.76 13.29 -42.81
N VAL A 150 10.44 13.52 -41.69
CA VAL A 150 10.26 14.69 -40.83
C VAL A 150 11.64 15.28 -40.50
N PRO A 151 12.17 16.21 -41.30
CA PRO A 151 13.40 16.94 -40.98
C PRO A 151 13.28 17.61 -39.60
N GLY A 152 14.28 17.42 -38.75
CA GLY A 152 14.25 17.83 -37.34
C GLY A 152 13.46 16.88 -36.41
N GLY A 153 12.86 15.82 -36.95
CA GLY A 153 12.09 14.84 -36.17
C GLY A 153 12.93 14.08 -35.14
N GLU A 154 14.21 13.84 -35.41
CA GLU A 154 15.11 13.19 -34.43
C GLU A 154 15.33 14.08 -33.19
N GLU A 155 15.64 15.36 -33.39
CA GLU A 155 15.80 16.33 -32.30
C GLU A 155 14.50 16.55 -31.52
N ALA A 156 13.37 16.61 -32.22
CA ALA A 156 12.05 16.74 -31.61
C ALA A 156 11.71 15.50 -30.75
N ALA A 157 12.03 14.29 -31.24
CA ALA A 157 11.74 13.04 -30.54
C ALA A 157 12.42 12.94 -29.18
N CYS A 158 13.61 13.54 -29.00
CA CYS A 158 14.29 13.59 -27.70
C CYS A 158 13.46 14.28 -26.60
N LYS A 159 12.49 15.12 -26.97
CA LYS A 159 11.61 15.85 -26.06
C LYS A 159 10.20 15.23 -25.94
N THR A 160 9.97 14.04 -26.50
CA THR A 160 8.67 13.34 -26.44
C THR A 160 8.75 12.06 -25.60
N MET A 161 7.66 11.29 -25.56
CA MET A 161 7.61 9.96 -24.94
C MET A 161 8.28 8.86 -25.79
N ASN A 162 8.70 9.17 -27.03
CA ASN A 162 9.27 8.19 -27.94
C ASN A 162 10.49 7.43 -27.39
N PRO A 163 11.51 8.09 -26.79
CA PRO A 163 12.67 7.39 -26.26
C PRO A 163 12.28 6.37 -25.18
N ARG A 164 11.28 6.72 -24.35
CA ARG A 164 10.75 5.82 -23.32
C ARG A 164 10.07 4.60 -23.93
N LEU A 165 9.26 4.82 -24.96
CA LEU A 165 8.55 3.77 -25.69
C LEU A 165 9.47 2.96 -26.64
N GLY A 166 10.79 3.16 -26.58
CA GLY A 166 11.75 2.45 -27.44
C GLY A 166 11.58 2.81 -28.92
N ILE A 167 11.24 4.06 -29.22
CA ILE A 167 11.18 4.59 -30.57
C ILE A 167 12.41 5.47 -30.79
N GLU A 168 13.25 5.06 -31.73
CA GLU A 168 14.58 5.67 -31.96
C GLU A 168 14.69 6.28 -33.36
N GLY A 169 15.50 7.34 -33.50
CA GLY A 169 15.82 7.98 -34.79
C GLY A 169 14.75 8.93 -35.33
N GLY A 170 13.70 9.25 -34.56
CA GLY A 170 12.66 10.18 -35.03
C GLY A 170 11.36 10.18 -34.23
N ILE A 171 10.44 11.06 -34.65
CA ILE A 171 9.10 11.16 -34.08
C ILE A 171 8.19 10.03 -34.58
N SER A 172 7.10 9.82 -33.87
CA SER A 172 6.02 8.95 -34.31
C SER A 172 5.05 9.74 -35.18
N ILE A 173 4.57 9.15 -36.26
CA ILE A 173 3.45 9.69 -37.04
C ILE A 173 2.17 9.11 -36.44
N LEU A 174 1.44 9.98 -35.74
CA LEU A 174 0.29 9.66 -34.91
C LEU A 174 -0.90 10.61 -35.18
N GLY A 175 -2.08 10.19 -34.74
CA GLY A 175 -3.34 10.91 -34.91
C GLY A 175 -4.48 9.95 -35.25
N THR A 176 -5.38 9.70 -34.29
CA THR A 176 -6.55 8.82 -34.46
C THR A 176 -7.76 9.58 -34.98
N SER A 177 -7.97 10.81 -34.52
CA SER A 177 -9.06 11.71 -34.96
C SER A 177 -8.70 12.56 -36.18
N GLY A 178 -7.40 12.71 -36.46
CA GLY A 178 -6.85 13.64 -37.44
C GLY A 178 -6.78 15.11 -36.97
N ILE A 179 -7.29 15.44 -35.78
CA ILE A 179 -7.32 16.81 -35.22
C ILE A 179 -6.53 16.86 -33.90
N VAL A 180 -5.78 17.94 -33.70
CA VAL A 180 -5.15 18.27 -32.41
C VAL A 180 -6.06 19.25 -31.66
N ARG A 181 -6.51 18.86 -30.47
CA ARG A 181 -7.33 19.70 -29.59
C ARG A 181 -6.46 20.26 -28.46
N PRO A 182 -6.34 21.59 -28.32
CA PRO A 182 -5.46 22.22 -27.35
C PRO A 182 -5.73 21.77 -25.91
N MET A 183 -4.67 21.37 -25.21
CA MET A 183 -4.66 21.03 -23.78
C MET A 183 -5.74 20.03 -23.36
N SER A 184 -6.08 19.07 -24.23
CA SER A 184 -7.09 18.07 -23.89
C SER A 184 -6.54 17.04 -22.88
N GLU A 185 -7.26 16.83 -21.78
CA GLU A 185 -6.90 15.80 -20.79
C GLU A 185 -6.90 14.40 -21.41
N ALA A 186 -7.85 14.13 -22.31
CA ALA A 186 -7.95 12.86 -23.04
C ALA A 186 -6.71 12.60 -23.90
N GLY A 187 -6.24 13.59 -24.68
CA GLY A 187 -5.04 13.42 -25.51
C GLY A 187 -3.78 13.19 -24.69
N PHE A 188 -3.70 13.77 -23.49
CA PHE A 188 -2.57 13.51 -22.60
C PHE A 188 -2.63 12.11 -21.97
N LEU A 189 -3.82 11.65 -21.55
CA LEU A 189 -4.03 10.28 -21.07
C LEU A 189 -3.67 9.25 -22.17
N ASP A 190 -4.16 9.44 -23.39
CA ASP A 190 -3.86 8.57 -24.55
C ASP A 190 -2.36 8.42 -24.82
N SER A 191 -1.58 9.46 -24.50
CA SER A 191 -0.11 9.42 -24.65
C SER A 191 0.60 8.59 -23.56
N LEU A 192 -0.04 8.36 -22.42
CA LEU A 192 0.51 7.62 -21.29
C LEU A 192 0.23 6.12 -21.37
N ILE A 193 -0.95 5.74 -21.88
CA ILE A 193 -1.43 4.35 -21.98
C ILE A 193 -0.43 3.39 -22.64
N PRO A 194 0.26 3.72 -23.75
CA PRO A 194 1.17 2.79 -24.44
C PRO A 194 2.33 2.27 -23.58
N GLN A 195 2.66 2.95 -22.47
CA GLN A 195 3.63 2.44 -21.51
C GLN A 195 3.20 1.10 -20.90
N ILE A 196 1.89 0.92 -20.65
CA ILE A 196 1.32 -0.29 -20.06
C ILE A 196 1.45 -1.46 -21.05
N ASP A 197 1.05 -1.23 -22.30
CA ASP A 197 1.10 -2.24 -23.36
C ASP A 197 2.54 -2.74 -23.61
N GLN A 198 3.49 -1.82 -23.59
CA GLN A 198 4.91 -2.15 -23.71
C GLN A 198 5.42 -2.99 -22.53
N ALA A 199 5.10 -2.60 -21.29
CA ALA A 199 5.52 -3.34 -20.11
C ALA A 199 4.99 -4.78 -20.12
N LEU A 200 3.71 -4.95 -20.48
CA LEU A 200 3.08 -6.27 -20.62
C LEU A 200 3.72 -7.11 -21.72
N ALA A 201 4.01 -6.51 -22.88
CA ALA A 201 4.67 -7.20 -23.99
C ALA A 201 6.11 -7.61 -23.67
N LEU A 202 6.76 -6.94 -22.72
CA LEU A 202 8.07 -7.31 -22.16
C LEU A 202 7.97 -8.37 -21.05
N GLY A 203 6.76 -8.82 -20.70
CA GLY A 203 6.51 -9.86 -19.70
C GLY A 203 6.30 -9.35 -18.27
N TYR A 204 6.18 -8.03 -18.07
CA TYR A 204 5.89 -7.45 -16.76
C TYR A 204 4.38 -7.44 -16.49
N HIS A 205 3.95 -8.20 -15.49
CA HIS A 205 2.54 -8.23 -15.05
C HIS A 205 2.29 -7.51 -13.73
N ASP A 206 3.36 -7.11 -13.02
CA ASP A 206 3.29 -6.24 -11.86
C ASP A 206 3.96 -4.91 -12.25
N LEU A 207 3.20 -3.82 -12.20
CA LEU A 207 3.62 -2.51 -12.69
C LEU A 207 3.70 -1.51 -11.54
N LEU A 208 4.72 -0.64 -11.57
CA LEU A 208 4.82 0.49 -10.66
C LEU A 208 4.22 1.73 -11.31
N LEU A 209 3.19 2.32 -10.70
CA LEU A 209 2.56 3.55 -11.17
C LEU A 209 3.09 4.73 -10.37
N THR A 210 3.48 5.81 -11.04
CA THR A 210 3.99 7.00 -10.37
C THR A 210 3.57 8.31 -11.05
N PRO A 211 3.22 9.38 -10.30
CA PRO A 211 2.73 10.62 -10.92
C PRO A 211 3.71 11.38 -11.81
N GLY A 212 5.02 11.08 -11.80
CA GLY A 212 5.97 11.80 -12.64
C GLY A 212 7.42 11.39 -12.45
N GLN A 213 8.31 12.15 -13.08
CA GLN A 213 9.74 11.84 -13.21
C GLN A 213 10.46 11.69 -11.86
N MET A 214 10.06 12.43 -10.83
CA MET A 214 10.65 12.30 -9.50
C MET A 214 10.47 10.89 -8.94
N GLY A 215 9.25 10.35 -8.98
CA GLY A 215 8.98 9.01 -8.49
C GLY A 215 9.59 7.93 -9.38
N GLU A 216 9.70 8.17 -10.70
CA GLU A 216 10.43 7.25 -11.58
C GLU A 216 11.92 7.17 -11.24
N ARG A 217 12.59 8.31 -11.01
CA ARG A 217 14.01 8.33 -10.63
C ARG A 217 14.23 7.59 -9.32
N LEU A 218 13.34 7.82 -8.34
CA LEU A 218 13.41 7.16 -7.05
C LEU A 218 13.14 5.65 -7.17
N ALA A 219 12.12 5.23 -7.93
CA ALA A 219 11.85 3.82 -8.18
C ALA A 219 13.05 3.11 -8.82
N LYS A 220 13.72 3.74 -9.79
CA LYS A 220 14.96 3.21 -10.41
C LYS A 220 16.10 3.12 -9.39
N SER A 221 16.30 4.12 -8.54
CA SER A 221 17.35 4.05 -7.50
C SER A 221 17.08 2.97 -6.46
N LEU A 222 15.81 2.62 -6.26
CA LEU A 222 15.38 1.50 -5.42
C LEU A 222 15.42 0.14 -6.13
N GLY A 223 15.96 0.05 -7.35
CA GLY A 223 16.17 -1.20 -8.07
C GLY A 223 14.97 -1.71 -8.86
N ILE A 224 13.91 -0.91 -9.04
CA ILE A 224 12.79 -1.26 -9.93
C ILE A 224 13.24 -1.10 -11.39
N ALA A 225 12.98 -2.12 -12.22
CA ALA A 225 13.30 -2.09 -13.63
C ALA A 225 12.55 -0.94 -14.34
N GLY A 226 13.25 -0.18 -15.18
CA GLY A 226 12.67 0.99 -15.85
C GLY A 226 11.45 0.66 -16.72
N ASP A 227 11.43 -0.52 -17.33
CA ASP A 227 10.38 -0.96 -18.26
C ASP A 227 9.04 -1.28 -17.58
N CYS A 228 9.02 -1.50 -16.26
CA CYS A 228 7.77 -1.71 -15.50
C CYS A 228 7.32 -0.47 -14.72
N ILE A 229 7.96 0.68 -14.92
CA ILE A 229 7.57 1.96 -14.30
C ILE A 229 6.68 2.73 -15.28
N ILE A 230 5.47 3.05 -14.86
CA ILE A 230 4.44 3.75 -15.64
C ILE A 230 4.19 5.13 -15.05
N GLN A 231 4.36 6.18 -15.86
CA GLN A 231 3.99 7.52 -15.43
C GLN A 231 2.48 7.75 -15.59
N THR A 232 1.84 8.26 -14.54
CA THR A 232 0.38 8.52 -14.52
C THR A 232 0.03 10.00 -14.64
N SER A 233 0.99 10.90 -14.53
CA SER A 233 0.72 12.33 -14.37
C SER A 233 -0.28 12.57 -13.23
N ASN A 234 -1.37 13.29 -13.46
CA ASN A 234 -2.45 13.46 -12.48
C ASN A 234 -3.56 12.40 -12.59
N PHE A 235 -3.56 11.57 -13.63
CA PHE A 235 -4.64 10.63 -13.97
C PHE A 235 -4.46 9.25 -13.33
N ILE A 236 -4.31 9.18 -12.01
CA ILE A 236 -4.08 7.90 -11.32
C ILE A 236 -5.25 6.94 -11.55
N GLY A 237 -6.49 7.39 -11.35
CA GLY A 237 -7.68 6.54 -11.52
C GLY A 237 -7.81 5.95 -12.91
N SER A 238 -7.71 6.79 -13.94
CA SER A 238 -7.78 6.35 -15.34
C SER A 238 -6.67 5.37 -15.67
N MET A 239 -5.43 5.63 -15.26
CA MET A 239 -4.32 4.71 -15.52
C MET A 239 -4.45 3.36 -14.79
N VAL A 240 -5.03 3.34 -13.59
CA VAL A 240 -5.37 2.09 -12.90
C VAL A 240 -6.45 1.32 -13.65
N GLN A 241 -7.49 1.99 -14.17
CA GLN A 241 -8.52 1.36 -14.99
C GLN A 241 -7.92 0.76 -16.27
N GLU A 242 -7.05 1.49 -16.96
CA GLU A 242 -6.36 1.01 -18.17
C GLU A 242 -5.45 -0.19 -17.89
N CYS A 243 -4.80 -0.25 -16.71
CA CYS A 243 -4.06 -1.43 -16.25
C CYS A 243 -4.99 -2.63 -16.03
N THR A 244 -6.16 -2.38 -15.44
CA THR A 244 -7.16 -3.40 -15.13
C THR A 244 -7.74 -4.00 -16.43
N GLU A 245 -8.11 -3.16 -17.39
CA GLU A 245 -8.60 -3.58 -18.71
C GLU A 245 -7.59 -4.43 -19.50
N ARG A 246 -6.30 -4.27 -19.21
CA ARG A 246 -5.19 -5.04 -19.82
C ARG A 246 -4.72 -6.22 -18.96
N GLU A 247 -5.49 -6.60 -17.95
CA GLU A 247 -5.23 -7.76 -17.10
C GLU A 247 -3.86 -7.70 -16.37
N VAL A 248 -3.43 -6.50 -15.98
CA VAL A 248 -2.30 -6.33 -15.04
C VAL A 248 -2.63 -7.08 -13.74
N LYS A 249 -1.63 -7.75 -13.16
CA LYS A 249 -1.81 -8.60 -11.96
C LYS A 249 -1.52 -7.86 -10.66
N GLY A 250 -0.57 -6.93 -10.70
CA GLY A 250 -0.13 -6.15 -9.55
C GLY A 250 0.09 -4.69 -9.89
N ILE A 251 -0.38 -3.79 -9.03
CA ILE A 251 -0.11 -2.35 -9.11
C ILE A 251 0.59 -1.91 -7.83
N LEU A 252 1.81 -1.41 -7.97
CA LEU A 252 2.53 -0.72 -6.91
C LEU A 252 2.44 0.79 -7.16
N LEU A 253 1.54 1.49 -6.46
CA LEU A 253 1.44 2.94 -6.54
C LEU A 253 2.54 3.58 -5.70
N MET A 254 3.41 4.38 -6.31
CA MET A 254 4.50 5.06 -5.62
C MET A 254 4.48 6.55 -5.93
N GLY A 255 4.36 7.40 -4.90
CA GLY A 255 4.34 8.84 -5.11
C GLY A 255 4.57 9.69 -3.88
N HIS A 256 4.82 10.97 -4.14
CA HIS A 256 4.97 11.98 -3.10
C HIS A 256 3.69 12.09 -2.25
N ILE A 257 3.84 12.26 -0.93
CA ILE A 257 2.73 12.36 0.02
C ILE A 257 1.66 13.36 -0.43
N GLY A 258 2.05 14.52 -0.96
CA GLY A 258 1.12 15.55 -1.43
C GLY A 258 0.23 15.17 -2.62
N LYS A 259 0.52 14.07 -3.31
CA LYS A 259 -0.35 13.52 -4.37
C LYS A 259 -1.09 12.28 -3.90
N ILE A 260 -0.39 11.33 -3.27
CA ILE A 260 -0.96 10.03 -2.92
C ILE A 260 -1.99 10.13 -1.79
N ILE A 261 -1.83 11.07 -0.85
CA ILE A 261 -2.84 11.29 0.20
C ILE A 261 -4.22 11.70 -0.38
N LYS A 262 -4.26 12.27 -1.58
CA LYS A 262 -5.53 12.53 -2.30
C LYS A 262 -6.20 11.22 -2.71
N VAL A 263 -5.43 10.23 -3.11
CA VAL A 263 -5.96 8.89 -3.45
C VAL A 263 -6.54 8.22 -2.21
N ALA A 264 -5.90 8.35 -1.04
CA ALA A 264 -6.46 7.89 0.24
C ALA A 264 -7.80 8.58 0.57
N ALA A 265 -7.97 9.83 0.14
CA ALA A 265 -9.23 10.57 0.25
C ALA A 265 -10.29 10.19 -0.82
N GLY A 266 -10.00 9.26 -1.73
CA GLY A 266 -10.88 8.90 -2.85
C GLY A 266 -10.82 9.88 -4.04
N ILE A 267 -9.80 10.75 -4.10
CA ILE A 267 -9.59 11.71 -5.19
C ILE A 267 -8.54 11.12 -6.15
N PHE A 268 -9.01 10.56 -7.27
CA PHE A 268 -8.15 9.83 -8.22
C PHE A 268 -7.52 10.68 -9.33
N ASN A 269 -7.94 11.94 -9.47
CA ASN A 269 -7.22 12.95 -10.24
C ASN A 269 -6.49 13.89 -9.28
N THR A 270 -5.15 13.82 -9.26
CA THR A 270 -4.34 14.50 -8.24
C THR A 270 -4.11 15.98 -8.50
N HIS A 271 -4.62 16.53 -9.60
CA HIS A 271 -4.47 17.94 -9.94
C HIS A 271 -5.04 18.84 -8.83
N SER A 272 -4.35 19.93 -8.49
CA SER A 272 -4.74 20.81 -7.38
C SER A 272 -6.11 21.46 -7.55
N ARG A 273 -6.53 21.69 -8.80
CA ARG A 273 -7.82 22.31 -9.15
C ARG A 273 -9.01 21.35 -9.12
N THR A 274 -8.78 20.03 -9.09
CA THR A 274 -9.85 19.03 -9.13
C THR A 274 -10.53 18.94 -7.77
N ALA A 275 -9.76 18.62 -6.73
CA ALA A 275 -10.18 18.59 -5.35
C ALA A 275 -8.94 18.58 -4.44
N ASP A 276 -9.14 19.00 -3.19
CA ASP A 276 -8.14 18.93 -2.14
C ASP A 276 -8.78 18.48 -0.83
N ALA A 277 -8.14 17.53 -0.15
CA ALA A 277 -8.55 16.97 1.14
C ALA A 277 -7.32 16.51 1.94
N ARG A 278 -6.14 17.05 1.61
CA ARG A 278 -4.87 16.53 2.13
C ARG A 278 -4.75 16.70 3.65
N ARG A 279 -5.15 17.86 4.17
CA ARG A 279 -5.07 18.18 5.62
C ARG A 279 -6.08 17.39 6.42
N GLU A 280 -7.31 17.34 5.93
CA GLU A 280 -8.43 16.61 6.53
C GLU A 280 -8.10 15.12 6.62
N THR A 281 -7.51 14.56 5.55
CA THR A 281 -7.09 13.16 5.51
C THR A 281 -5.93 12.92 6.47
N LEU A 282 -4.91 13.78 6.48
CA LEU A 282 -3.78 13.67 7.41
C LEU A 282 -4.25 13.73 8.87
N ALA A 283 -5.15 14.68 9.18
CA ALA A 283 -5.75 14.86 10.50
C ALA A 283 -6.55 13.63 10.93
N ALA A 284 -7.40 13.09 10.05
CA ALA A 284 -8.18 11.90 10.35
C ALA A 284 -7.29 10.69 10.69
N HIS A 285 -6.26 10.43 9.87
CA HIS A 285 -5.32 9.34 10.13
C HIS A 285 -4.45 9.60 11.36
N ALA A 286 -4.04 10.84 11.63
CA ALA A 286 -3.33 11.21 12.85
C ALA A 286 -4.17 10.97 14.10
N ALA A 287 -5.45 11.35 14.08
CA ALA A 287 -6.37 11.14 15.19
C ALA A 287 -6.54 9.64 15.50
N LEU A 288 -6.70 8.82 14.45
CA LEU A 288 -6.78 7.35 14.58
C LEU A 288 -5.48 6.72 15.15
N LYS A 289 -4.36 7.42 15.06
CA LYS A 289 -3.06 7.02 15.64
C LYS A 289 -2.75 7.69 16.98
N GLY A 290 -3.74 8.34 17.60
CA GLY A 290 -3.62 8.89 18.95
C GLY A 290 -3.05 10.32 19.02
N ALA A 291 -3.05 11.07 17.91
CA ALA A 291 -2.69 12.48 17.94
C ALA A 291 -3.65 13.27 18.86
N SER A 292 -3.10 14.18 19.66
CA SER A 292 -3.90 15.08 20.49
C SER A 292 -4.70 16.06 19.63
N VAL A 293 -5.76 16.64 20.21
CA VAL A 293 -6.58 17.66 19.55
C VAL A 293 -5.72 18.85 19.07
N ASP A 294 -4.67 19.21 19.78
CA ASP A 294 -3.80 20.32 19.39
C ASP A 294 -2.96 19.98 18.17
N ILE A 295 -2.39 18.77 18.09
CA ILE A 295 -1.70 18.30 16.87
C ILE A 295 -2.67 18.27 15.68
N ILE A 296 -3.93 17.88 15.90
CA ILE A 296 -4.95 17.90 14.85
C ILE A 296 -5.22 19.32 14.35
N LYS A 297 -5.31 20.31 15.25
CA LYS A 297 -5.45 21.72 14.85
C LYS A 297 -4.24 22.19 14.04
N ASP A 298 -3.04 21.87 14.49
CA ASP A 298 -1.81 22.23 13.78
C ASP A 298 -1.77 21.63 12.36
N ILE A 299 -2.19 20.37 12.20
CA ILE A 299 -2.33 19.71 10.89
C ILE A 299 -3.30 20.47 9.98
N MET A 300 -4.44 20.92 10.52
CA MET A 300 -5.46 21.64 9.75
C MET A 300 -4.98 23.03 9.27
N GLU A 301 -3.97 23.60 9.92
CA GLU A 301 -3.38 24.89 9.55
C GLU A 301 -2.15 24.78 8.63
N LEU A 302 -1.71 23.56 8.30
CA LEU A 302 -0.53 23.34 7.45
C LEU A 302 -0.66 23.98 6.07
N ASN A 303 0.42 24.63 5.61
CA ASN A 303 0.52 25.13 4.24
C ASN A 303 1.01 24.06 3.26
N THR A 304 1.86 23.15 3.72
CA THR A 304 2.49 22.10 2.90
C THR A 304 2.42 20.75 3.61
N MET A 305 2.48 19.66 2.84
CA MET A 305 2.47 18.32 3.44
C MET A 305 3.82 17.97 4.06
N GLU A 306 4.88 18.57 3.56
CA GLU A 306 6.26 18.46 4.02
C GLU A 306 6.40 19.02 5.45
N ALA A 307 5.76 20.16 5.74
CA ALA A 307 5.65 20.65 7.12
C ALA A 307 4.89 19.66 8.02
N GLY A 308 3.90 18.96 7.46
CA GLY A 308 3.19 17.89 8.16
C GLY A 308 4.08 16.67 8.48
N VAL A 309 5.03 16.33 7.60
CA VAL A 309 6.02 15.26 7.87
C VAL A 309 6.86 15.62 9.08
N GLU A 310 7.38 16.84 9.14
CA GLU A 310 8.21 17.29 10.24
C GLU A 310 7.40 17.39 11.56
N LEU A 311 6.18 17.91 11.50
CA LEU A 311 5.27 17.95 12.66
C LEU A 311 5.03 16.54 13.22
N LEU A 312 4.63 15.58 12.37
CA LEU A 312 4.40 14.21 12.83
C LEU A 312 5.68 13.51 13.29
N ARG A 313 6.84 13.85 12.73
CA ARG A 313 8.15 13.35 13.18
C ARG A 313 8.46 13.79 14.60
N GLN A 314 8.31 15.08 14.89
CA GLN A 314 8.55 15.65 16.22
C GLN A 314 7.67 15.01 17.29
N HIS A 315 6.45 14.64 16.93
CA HIS A 315 5.50 13.98 17.82
C HIS A 315 5.54 12.44 17.79
N LYS A 316 6.53 11.82 17.11
CA LYS A 316 6.67 10.36 16.98
C LYS A 316 5.44 9.65 16.38
N LEU A 317 4.75 10.32 15.45
CA LEU A 317 3.51 9.86 14.81
C LEU A 317 3.68 9.45 13.34
N LEU A 318 4.90 9.15 12.88
CA LEU A 318 5.16 8.78 11.47
C LEU A 318 4.40 7.51 11.02
N SER A 319 3.98 6.66 11.95
CA SER A 319 3.10 5.50 11.70
C SER A 319 1.81 5.84 10.93
N VAL A 320 1.37 7.10 10.97
CA VAL A 320 0.24 7.65 10.20
C VAL A 320 0.37 7.37 8.71
N TYR A 321 1.57 7.44 8.15
CA TYR A 321 1.80 7.24 6.73
C TYR A 321 1.52 5.80 6.27
N PHE A 322 1.77 4.77 7.09
CA PHE A 322 1.37 3.40 6.79
C PHE A 322 -0.16 3.28 6.67
N SER A 323 -0.89 3.97 7.55
CA SER A 323 -2.35 4.01 7.49
C SER A 323 -2.87 4.72 6.24
N ILE A 324 -2.22 5.80 5.82
CA ILE A 324 -2.55 6.52 4.58
C ILE A 324 -2.26 5.64 3.35
N ALA A 325 -1.12 4.94 3.32
CA ALA A 325 -0.77 4.03 2.24
C ALA A 325 -1.81 2.91 2.09
N ALA A 326 -2.16 2.25 3.20
CA ALA A 326 -3.20 1.22 3.21
C ALA A 326 -4.56 1.76 2.73
N SER A 327 -4.93 2.97 3.15
CA SER A 327 -6.16 3.63 2.70
C SER A 327 -6.14 3.93 1.20
N ALA A 328 -5.03 4.41 0.64
CA ALA A 328 -4.89 4.63 -0.80
C ALA A 328 -5.08 3.33 -1.60
N SER A 329 -4.44 2.24 -1.19
CA SER A 329 -4.63 0.92 -1.81
C SER A 329 -6.07 0.42 -1.69
N GLN A 330 -6.74 0.67 -0.56
CA GLN A 330 -8.15 0.35 -0.38
C GLN A 330 -9.04 1.17 -1.32
N ARG A 331 -8.84 2.49 -1.43
CA ARG A 331 -9.61 3.35 -2.33
C ARG A 331 -9.47 2.94 -3.79
N ILE A 332 -8.28 2.51 -4.21
CA ILE A 332 -8.08 1.98 -5.56
C ILE A 332 -8.88 0.70 -5.77
N ARG A 333 -8.90 -0.22 -4.80
CA ARG A 333 -9.73 -1.43 -4.88
C ARG A 333 -11.21 -1.09 -4.97
N GLU A 334 -11.69 -0.16 -4.14
CA GLU A 334 -13.08 0.33 -4.19
C GLU A 334 -13.44 0.99 -5.54
N LEU A 335 -12.51 1.71 -6.18
CA LEU A 335 -12.71 2.27 -7.52
C LEU A 335 -13.00 1.16 -8.55
N LEU A 336 -12.32 0.02 -8.43
CA LEU A 336 -12.41 -1.09 -9.38
C LEU A 336 -13.61 -2.01 -9.12
N ASP A 337 -14.04 -2.15 -7.85
CA ASP A 337 -15.16 -3.01 -7.47
C ASP A 337 -16.55 -2.50 -7.95
N THR A 338 -16.63 -1.28 -8.48
CA THR A 338 -17.89 -0.70 -8.99
C THR A 338 -18.36 -1.27 -10.34
N GLY A 339 -17.59 -2.18 -10.95
CA GLY A 339 -17.99 -2.93 -12.15
C GLY A 339 -17.64 -4.42 -12.00
N SER A 340 -18.60 -5.32 -12.27
CA SER A 340 -18.60 -6.76 -11.94
C SER A 340 -17.52 -7.65 -12.61
N LYS A 341 -16.28 -7.19 -12.77
CA LYS A 341 -15.14 -7.99 -13.26
C LYS A 341 -13.85 -7.52 -12.58
N MET A 342 -13.44 -8.20 -11.51
CA MET A 342 -12.05 -8.60 -11.17
C MET A 342 -11.82 -8.71 -9.66
N THR A 343 -12.02 -9.91 -9.13
CA THR A 343 -11.50 -10.31 -7.81
C THR A 343 -10.09 -10.88 -7.97
N GLY A 344 -9.06 -10.03 -8.06
CA GLY A 344 -7.68 -10.55 -8.15
C GLY A 344 -6.54 -9.57 -8.35
N LEU A 345 -6.79 -8.28 -8.60
CA LEU A 345 -5.72 -7.29 -8.75
C LEU A 345 -5.09 -6.99 -7.38
N ASN A 346 -3.79 -7.26 -7.24
CA ASN A 346 -3.05 -6.90 -6.02
C ASN A 346 -2.62 -5.43 -6.10
N VAL A 347 -3.03 -4.60 -5.14
CA VAL A 347 -2.71 -3.17 -5.12
C VAL A 347 -2.00 -2.83 -3.82
N GLY A 348 -0.82 -2.25 -3.93
CA GLY A 348 -0.04 -1.71 -2.82
C GLY A 348 0.39 -0.27 -3.06
N THR A 349 0.62 0.49 -1.99
CA THR A 349 1.02 1.90 -2.05
C THR A 349 2.30 2.17 -1.25
N ILE A 350 3.21 2.97 -1.82
CA ILE A 350 4.40 3.53 -1.17
C ILE A 350 4.34 5.06 -1.22
N LEU A 351 4.52 5.68 -0.06
CA LEU A 351 4.58 7.13 0.13
C LEU A 351 6.03 7.58 0.32
N TYR A 352 6.39 8.72 -0.27
CA TYR A 352 7.69 9.34 -0.04
C TYR A 352 7.61 10.85 0.18
N ALA A 353 8.62 11.42 0.85
CA ALA A 353 8.81 12.86 1.06
C ALA A 353 9.62 13.51 -0.07
N LEU A 354 9.68 14.83 -0.13
CA LEU A 354 10.30 15.56 -1.24
C LEU A 354 11.79 15.21 -1.45
N ASP A 355 12.50 14.85 -0.39
CA ASP A 355 13.90 14.39 -0.40
C ASP A 355 14.09 12.94 -0.87
N GLY A 356 13.00 12.22 -1.11
CA GLY A 356 13.00 10.82 -1.52
C GLY A 356 12.93 9.82 -0.37
N GLU A 357 12.82 10.28 0.88
CA GLU A 357 12.64 9.41 2.04
C GLU A 357 11.32 8.62 1.92
N ILE A 358 11.37 7.30 2.10
CA ILE A 358 10.16 6.48 2.17
C ILE A 358 9.46 6.73 3.51
N LEU A 359 8.27 7.31 3.42
CA LEU A 359 7.47 7.69 4.57
C LEU A 359 6.56 6.57 5.05
N GLY A 360 6.19 5.60 4.23
CA GLY A 360 5.28 4.54 4.67
C GLY A 360 4.72 3.77 3.50
N TYR A 361 4.25 2.56 3.78
CA TYR A 361 3.69 1.65 2.80
C TYR A 361 2.71 0.69 3.45
N ASP A 362 1.99 -0.10 2.65
CA ASP A 362 1.16 -1.19 3.15
C ASP A 362 1.75 -2.57 2.84
N ASP A 363 1.20 -3.63 3.44
CA ASP A 363 1.72 -4.99 3.29
C ASP A 363 1.73 -5.46 1.83
N ALA A 364 0.71 -5.08 1.06
CA ALA A 364 0.64 -5.38 -0.36
C ALA A 364 1.79 -4.72 -1.13
N ALA A 365 2.15 -3.46 -0.80
CA ALA A 365 3.31 -2.81 -1.39
C ALA A 365 4.62 -3.51 -1.06
N ALA A 366 4.80 -3.95 0.20
CA ALA A 366 6.00 -4.67 0.60
C ALA A 366 6.15 -5.98 -0.21
N GLN A 367 5.06 -6.73 -0.38
CA GLN A 367 5.05 -7.96 -1.16
C GLN A 367 5.33 -7.70 -2.65
N LEU A 368 4.67 -6.72 -3.26
CA LEU A 368 4.89 -6.35 -4.66
C LEU A 368 6.31 -5.85 -4.88
N TYR A 369 6.83 -4.99 -4.01
CA TYR A 369 8.20 -4.50 -4.10
C TYR A 369 9.22 -5.63 -4.00
N ARG A 370 9.04 -6.56 -3.05
CA ARG A 370 9.90 -7.75 -2.91
C ARG A 370 9.81 -8.64 -4.14
N LYS A 371 8.62 -8.83 -4.70
CA LYS A 371 8.44 -9.59 -5.96
C LYS A 371 9.16 -8.93 -7.14
N MET A 372 9.14 -7.59 -7.21
CA MET A 372 9.75 -6.84 -8.31
C MET A 372 11.28 -6.69 -8.19
N THR A 373 11.83 -6.69 -6.98
CA THR A 373 13.26 -6.36 -6.73
C THR A 373 14.06 -7.46 -6.06
N GLY A 374 13.41 -8.45 -5.45
CA GLY A 374 14.04 -9.44 -4.57
C GLY A 374 14.51 -8.89 -3.23
N ARG A 375 14.14 -7.65 -2.86
CA ARG A 375 14.60 -6.95 -1.65
C ARG A 375 13.44 -6.45 -0.81
N ASP A 376 13.74 -6.15 0.45
CA ASP A 376 12.79 -5.47 1.34
C ASP A 376 12.90 -3.95 1.24
N ILE A 377 11.76 -3.27 1.46
CA ILE A 377 11.71 -1.82 1.47
C ILE A 377 12.42 -1.33 2.73
N SER A 378 13.49 -0.56 2.56
CA SER A 378 14.15 0.14 3.66
C SER A 378 13.41 1.43 3.99
N LEU A 379 13.11 1.62 5.26
CA LEU A 379 12.65 2.91 5.81
C LEU A 379 13.85 3.68 6.34
N ALA A 380 13.75 5.02 6.39
CA ALA A 380 14.75 5.86 7.07
C ALA A 380 14.53 5.92 8.58
N TYR A 381 13.46 5.30 9.06
CA TYR A 381 13.07 5.24 10.46
C TYR A 381 12.46 3.86 10.75
N PRO A 382 12.43 3.39 12.01
CA PRO A 382 11.97 2.04 12.33
C PRO A 382 10.50 1.81 11.94
N GLN A 383 10.11 0.60 11.57
CA GLN A 383 8.70 0.22 11.35
C GLN A 383 7.84 0.57 12.58
N PRO A 384 6.51 0.72 12.48
CA PRO A 384 5.65 0.84 13.65
C PRO A 384 5.85 -0.29 14.68
N SER A 385 6.14 -1.51 14.22
CA SER A 385 6.51 -2.65 15.08
C SER A 385 7.84 -2.46 15.84
N GLU A 386 8.72 -1.58 15.35
CA GLU A 386 10.02 -1.23 15.92
C GLU A 386 9.99 0.14 16.63
N MET A 387 9.02 1.01 16.33
CA MET A 387 8.82 2.32 16.96
C MET A 387 8.20 2.25 18.35
N PHE A 388 7.55 1.14 18.69
CA PHE A 388 7.08 0.89 20.06
C PHE A 388 8.22 0.55 21.04
N ASP A 389 9.47 0.49 20.58
CA ASP A 389 10.66 0.28 21.41
C ASP A 389 11.33 1.58 21.90
N GLY A 390 10.72 2.76 21.65
CA GLY A 390 11.34 4.06 21.86
C GLY A 390 10.84 4.90 23.05
N ARG A 391 10.98 4.41 24.30
CA ARG A 391 11.07 5.28 25.48
C ARG A 391 12.54 5.55 25.81
N ASP A 392 13.18 6.40 25.03
CA ASP A 392 14.41 7.09 25.44
C ASP A 392 14.14 8.60 25.46
N ASP A 393 13.90 9.11 26.67
CA ASP A 393 14.41 10.41 27.11
C ASP A 393 15.29 10.10 28.33
N THR A 394 16.54 9.77 28.07
CA THR A 394 17.57 9.55 29.08
C THR A 394 18.23 10.88 29.41
N SER A 395 17.68 11.60 30.38
CA SER A 395 18.42 12.68 31.05
C SER A 395 18.12 12.83 32.53
N VAL A 396 17.80 11.73 33.23
CA VAL A 396 18.02 11.62 34.68
C VAL A 396 18.35 10.17 35.02
N THR A 397 19.60 9.86 35.33
CA THR A 397 19.97 8.56 35.89
C THR A 397 19.89 8.66 37.43
N PRO A 398 19.00 7.94 38.11
CA PRO A 398 19.12 7.76 39.55
C PRO A 398 20.37 6.92 39.83
N PRO A 399 21.15 7.21 40.88
CA PRO A 399 22.35 6.43 41.18
C PRO A 399 21.97 5.01 41.62
N GLY A 400 22.42 3.98 40.89
CA GLY A 400 22.32 2.58 41.32
C GLY A 400 22.23 1.48 40.24
N MET A 401 22.03 1.80 38.95
CA MET A 401 21.71 0.81 37.90
C MET A 401 22.89 0.37 37.00
N ALA A 402 24.13 0.33 37.51
CA ALA A 402 25.30 -0.03 36.69
C ALA A 402 25.37 -1.51 36.23
N ALA A 403 24.43 -2.38 36.64
CA ALA A 403 24.47 -3.82 36.34
C ALA A 403 23.58 -4.29 35.17
N TRP A 404 22.80 -3.40 34.53
CA TRP A 404 21.81 -3.76 33.49
C TRP A 404 22.21 -3.31 32.06
N GLY A 405 23.51 -3.11 31.82
CA GLY A 405 24.05 -2.49 30.60
C GLY A 405 24.14 -3.36 29.34
N ALA A 406 23.13 -4.18 29.02
CA ALA A 406 23.06 -4.85 27.73
C ALA A 406 21.65 -4.78 27.14
N VAL A 407 21.51 -4.09 26.01
CA VAL A 407 20.35 -4.22 25.11
C VAL A 407 20.31 -5.67 24.64
N ARG A 408 19.21 -6.38 24.94
CA ARG A 408 19.09 -7.83 24.66
C ARG A 408 18.32 -8.02 23.35
N HIS A 409 18.95 -8.66 22.36
CA HIS A 409 18.30 -9.05 21.11
C HIS A 409 17.78 -10.49 21.23
N PHE A 410 16.45 -10.65 21.22
CA PHE A 410 15.77 -11.95 21.28
C PHE A 410 15.55 -12.52 19.86
N THR A 411 16.64 -12.85 19.13
CA THR A 411 16.53 -13.41 17.77
C THR A 411 17.47 -14.60 17.56
N GLY A 412 17.06 -15.78 18.04
CA GLY A 412 17.76 -17.05 17.81
C GLY A 412 16.89 -18.27 18.09
N ARG A 413 17.24 -19.43 17.50
CA ARG A 413 16.61 -20.74 17.76
C ARG A 413 16.92 -21.29 19.16
N GLU A 414 17.12 -20.43 20.15
CA GLU A 414 17.52 -20.77 21.52
C GLU A 414 16.52 -20.24 22.57
N ILE A 415 15.51 -19.50 22.12
CA ILE A 415 14.56 -18.76 22.94
C ILE A 415 13.32 -19.62 23.18
N VAL A 416 12.88 -19.64 24.43
CA VAL A 416 11.66 -20.29 24.87
C VAL A 416 10.60 -19.20 25.06
N THR A 417 9.55 -19.27 24.27
CA THR A 417 8.46 -18.30 24.33
C THR A 417 7.42 -18.76 25.33
N VAL A 418 7.15 -17.94 26.36
CA VAL A 418 6.10 -18.19 27.35
C VAL A 418 4.89 -17.33 27.01
N VAL A 419 3.74 -17.98 26.81
CA VAL A 419 2.54 -17.37 26.23
C VAL A 419 1.39 -17.38 27.23
N GLY A 420 0.90 -16.19 27.59
CA GLY A 420 -0.38 -16.02 28.29
C GLY A 420 -1.56 -16.31 27.37
N THR A 421 -2.31 -17.38 27.65
CA THR A 421 -3.41 -17.85 26.79
C THR A 421 -4.76 -17.23 27.13
N GLY A 422 -4.79 -16.18 27.96
CA GLY A 422 -6.04 -15.58 28.39
C GLY A 422 -6.81 -16.43 29.42
N PRO A 423 -8.00 -15.98 29.85
CA PRO A 423 -8.70 -16.56 31.00
C PRO A 423 -9.60 -17.76 30.65
N GLY A 424 -9.80 -18.07 29.38
CA GLY A 424 -10.61 -19.20 28.94
C GLY A 424 -10.88 -19.25 27.44
N ASP A 425 -11.76 -18.38 26.96
CA ASP A 425 -12.19 -18.35 25.56
C ASP A 425 -11.02 -18.00 24.62
N PRO A 426 -10.79 -18.80 23.55
CA PRO A 426 -9.74 -18.53 22.57
C PRO A 426 -9.74 -17.13 21.95
N LEU A 427 -10.88 -16.43 21.90
CA LEU A 427 -10.97 -15.06 21.41
C LEU A 427 -10.18 -14.06 22.27
N TYR A 428 -9.82 -14.43 23.50
CA TYR A 428 -9.01 -13.61 24.40
C TYR A 428 -7.50 -13.92 24.28
N ILE A 429 -7.12 -14.81 23.36
CA ILE A 429 -5.71 -15.06 23.01
C ILE A 429 -5.26 -13.97 22.04
N SER A 430 -4.12 -13.33 22.33
CA SER A 430 -3.60 -12.28 21.46
C SER A 430 -3.17 -12.86 20.10
N PRO A 431 -3.25 -12.09 19.00
CA PRO A 431 -2.78 -12.57 17.70
C PRO A 431 -1.31 -13.01 17.72
N LEU A 432 -0.47 -12.34 18.51
CA LEU A 432 0.94 -12.71 18.68
C LEU A 432 1.10 -14.06 19.39
N ALA A 433 0.31 -14.32 20.42
CA ALA A 433 0.25 -15.61 21.11
C ALA A 433 -0.20 -16.73 20.15
N CYS A 434 -1.24 -16.50 19.34
CA CYS A 434 -1.68 -17.47 18.33
C CYS A 434 -0.57 -17.81 17.33
N GLN A 435 0.15 -16.80 16.83
CA GLN A 435 1.27 -17.02 15.90
C GLN A 435 2.44 -17.78 16.54
N ALA A 436 2.75 -17.51 17.81
CA ALA A 436 3.79 -18.23 18.54
C ALA A 436 3.40 -19.70 18.71
N ILE A 437 2.17 -19.96 19.15
CA ILE A 437 1.60 -21.30 19.31
C ILE A 437 1.63 -22.07 17.98
N GLU A 438 1.19 -21.47 16.88
CA GLU A 438 1.18 -22.11 15.56
C GLU A 438 2.58 -22.51 15.07
N LYS A 439 3.60 -21.70 15.36
CA LYS A 439 4.99 -21.92 14.94
C LYS A 439 5.76 -22.86 15.87
N ALA A 440 5.17 -23.30 16.98
CA ALA A 440 5.83 -24.14 17.97
C ALA A 440 6.05 -25.56 17.43
N GLU A 441 7.23 -26.12 17.66
CA GLU A 441 7.51 -27.54 17.41
C GLU A 441 7.23 -28.37 18.66
N VAL A 442 7.50 -27.80 19.83
CA VAL A 442 7.21 -28.36 21.15
C VAL A 442 6.31 -27.39 21.90
N ILE A 443 5.21 -27.91 22.44
CA ILE A 443 4.27 -27.12 23.22
C ILE A 443 4.12 -27.73 24.62
N VAL A 444 4.45 -26.92 25.62
CA VAL A 444 4.44 -27.27 27.04
C VAL A 444 3.24 -26.59 27.67
N GLY A 445 2.46 -27.27 28.50
CA GLY A 445 1.39 -26.61 29.23
C GLY A 445 0.54 -27.54 30.08
N ALA A 446 -0.40 -26.96 30.83
CA ALA A 446 -1.40 -27.75 31.54
C ALA A 446 -2.22 -28.60 30.55
N PRO A 447 -2.62 -29.85 30.91
CA PRO A 447 -3.33 -30.75 30.00
C PRO A 447 -4.55 -30.12 29.30
N ARG A 448 -5.31 -29.28 30.01
CA ARG A 448 -6.46 -28.58 29.42
C ARG A 448 -6.08 -27.62 28.28
N LEU A 449 -4.95 -26.92 28.42
CA LEU A 449 -4.49 -25.94 27.42
C LEU A 449 -3.92 -26.65 26.20
N LEU A 450 -3.20 -27.76 26.42
CA LEU A 450 -2.71 -28.61 25.33
C LEU A 450 -3.86 -29.18 24.51
N GLN A 451 -4.89 -29.72 25.16
CA GLN A 451 -6.07 -30.25 24.47
C GLN A 451 -6.79 -29.18 23.63
N GLN A 452 -6.80 -27.93 24.10
CA GLN A 452 -7.52 -26.84 23.46
C GLN A 452 -6.72 -26.16 22.34
N LEU A 453 -5.39 -26.05 22.48
CA LEU A 453 -4.56 -25.15 21.65
C LEU A 453 -3.44 -25.86 20.87
N ALA A 454 -3.04 -27.07 21.26
CA ALA A 454 -1.97 -27.77 20.56
C ALA A 454 -2.47 -28.39 19.25
N ALA A 455 -1.71 -28.21 18.18
CA ALA A 455 -1.98 -28.85 16.90
C ALA A 455 -1.45 -30.31 16.88
N PRO A 456 -2.05 -31.21 16.07
CA PRO A 456 -1.67 -32.63 16.06
C PRO A 456 -0.21 -32.92 15.65
N HIS A 457 0.42 -31.99 14.93
CA HIS A 457 1.81 -32.13 14.46
C HIS A 457 2.85 -31.69 15.52
N GLN A 458 2.41 -31.10 16.62
CA GLN A 458 3.30 -30.57 17.66
C GLN A 458 3.61 -31.64 18.71
N VAL A 459 4.84 -31.61 19.23
CA VAL A 459 5.20 -32.43 20.38
C VAL A 459 4.58 -31.82 21.64
N GLN A 460 3.58 -32.49 22.21
CA GLN A 460 2.87 -32.01 23.39
C GLN A 460 3.51 -32.54 24.67
N VAL A 461 3.87 -31.64 25.58
CA VAL A 461 4.51 -31.97 26.85
C VAL A 461 3.60 -31.50 27.99
N PRO A 462 2.83 -32.41 28.62
CA PRO A 462 1.98 -32.04 29.73
C PRO A 462 2.85 -31.63 30.92
N MET A 463 2.53 -30.47 31.50
CA MET A 463 3.13 -30.03 32.75
C MET A 463 2.57 -30.84 33.92
N ASP A 464 3.45 -31.42 34.73
CA ASP A 464 3.12 -32.09 35.98
C ASP A 464 3.70 -31.33 37.20
N LYS A 465 3.83 -32.00 38.35
CA LYS A 465 4.32 -31.37 39.58
C LYS A 465 5.86 -31.23 39.63
N ASP A 466 6.59 -31.83 38.69
CA ASP A 466 8.05 -31.79 38.63
C ASP A 466 8.54 -30.60 37.80
N LEU A 467 8.45 -29.41 38.39
CA LEU A 467 8.95 -28.18 37.76
C LEU A 467 10.47 -28.18 37.48
N PRO A 468 11.34 -28.76 38.35
CA PRO A 468 12.75 -28.93 38.02
C PRO A 468 12.98 -29.80 36.77
N GLY A 469 12.32 -30.95 36.68
CA GLY A 469 12.40 -31.83 35.50
C GLY A 469 11.90 -31.14 34.23
N LEU A 470 10.88 -30.27 34.34
CA LEU A 470 10.42 -29.46 33.22
C LEU A 470 11.50 -28.49 32.71
N VAL A 471 12.20 -27.79 33.62
CA VAL A 471 13.29 -26.86 33.24
C VAL A 471 14.42 -27.62 32.56
N GLU A 472 14.80 -28.78 33.08
CA GLU A 472 15.83 -29.64 32.47
C GLU A 472 15.43 -30.08 31.05
N PHE A 473 14.17 -30.47 30.86
CA PHE A 473 13.64 -30.82 29.53
C PHE A 473 13.72 -29.63 28.56
N ILE A 474 13.30 -28.44 28.99
CA ILE A 474 13.29 -27.23 28.16
C ILE A 474 14.73 -26.86 27.76
N GLU A 475 15.66 -26.81 28.70
CA GLU A 475 17.08 -26.50 28.45
C GLU A 475 17.72 -27.50 27.49
N GLY A 476 17.41 -28.80 27.62
CA GLY A 476 17.95 -29.84 26.74
C GLY A 476 17.47 -29.76 25.29
N LYS A 477 16.38 -29.04 25.02
CA LYS A 477 15.71 -29.02 23.69
C LYS A 477 15.68 -27.66 23.01
N ARG A 478 15.78 -26.56 23.77
CA ARG A 478 15.52 -25.20 23.25
C ARG A 478 16.48 -24.75 22.14
N CYS A 479 17.69 -25.30 22.04
CA CYS A 479 18.65 -24.99 20.96
C CYS A 479 18.33 -25.67 19.62
N GLN A 480 17.44 -26.67 19.63
CA GLN A 480 17.14 -27.51 18.47
C GLN A 480 15.70 -27.36 17.98
N GLN A 481 14.78 -27.05 18.89
CA GLN A 481 13.36 -26.98 18.61
C GLN A 481 12.78 -25.68 19.15
N LYS A 482 11.79 -25.12 18.44
CA LYS A 482 11.00 -23.99 18.94
C LYS A 482 10.04 -24.46 20.02
N ILE A 483 10.27 -24.01 21.25
CA ILE A 483 9.47 -24.37 22.43
C ILE A 483 8.56 -23.21 22.81
N VAL A 484 7.27 -23.51 22.94
CA VAL A 484 6.27 -22.59 23.51
C VAL A 484 5.73 -23.16 24.81
N VAL A 485 5.76 -22.36 25.88
CA VAL A 485 5.18 -22.71 27.17
C VAL A 485 3.88 -21.93 27.38
N LEU A 486 2.77 -22.65 27.49
CA LEU A 486 1.44 -22.08 27.71
C LEU A 486 1.18 -21.86 29.19
N VAL A 487 0.80 -20.63 29.54
CA VAL A 487 0.33 -20.27 30.88
C VAL A 487 -1.08 -19.68 30.80
N SER A 488 -1.93 -20.04 31.76
CA SER A 488 -3.30 -19.51 31.82
C SER A 488 -3.30 -18.04 32.23
N GLY A 489 -4.18 -17.25 31.63
CA GLY A 489 -4.30 -15.82 31.92
C GLY A 489 -3.12 -15.05 31.33
N ASP A 490 -2.31 -14.49 32.23
CA ASP A 490 -1.20 -13.59 31.90
C ASP A 490 0.15 -14.17 32.39
N THR A 491 1.26 -13.74 31.77
CA THR A 491 2.61 -14.12 32.20
C THR A 491 3.06 -13.37 33.45
N GLY A 492 2.53 -12.17 33.72
CA GLY A 492 2.94 -11.32 34.83
C GLY A 492 2.17 -11.51 36.14
N VAL A 493 1.03 -12.22 36.14
CA VAL A 493 0.15 -12.35 37.31
C VAL A 493 0.07 -13.80 37.79
N TYR A 494 0.80 -14.12 38.86
CA TYR A 494 0.77 -15.43 39.53
C TYR A 494 0.94 -16.63 38.58
N SER A 495 1.86 -16.49 37.63
CA SER A 495 2.07 -17.40 36.50
C SER A 495 3.27 -18.33 36.71
N LEU A 496 3.30 -19.45 35.96
CA LEU A 496 4.50 -20.28 35.83
C LEU A 496 5.69 -19.50 35.25
N ALA A 497 5.43 -18.44 34.48
CA ALA A 497 6.46 -17.57 33.93
C ALA A 497 7.41 -17.00 35.01
N ASP A 498 6.91 -16.71 36.22
CA ASP A 498 7.73 -16.25 37.36
C ASP A 498 8.70 -17.35 37.83
N TYR A 499 8.28 -18.61 37.82
CA TYR A 499 9.15 -19.74 38.14
C TYR A 499 10.24 -19.90 37.06
N LEU A 500 9.88 -19.89 35.78
CA LEU A 500 10.85 -19.99 34.70
C LEU A 500 11.87 -18.86 34.73
N GLY A 501 11.44 -17.61 34.96
CA GLY A 501 12.34 -16.46 35.08
C GLY A 501 13.28 -16.48 36.30
N LYS A 502 13.00 -17.33 37.31
CA LYS A 502 13.87 -17.56 38.48
C LYS A 502 14.84 -18.71 38.28
N HIS A 503 14.52 -19.66 37.39
CA HIS A 503 15.23 -20.93 37.26
C HIS A 503 15.92 -21.13 35.90
N MET A 504 15.70 -20.22 34.94
CA MET A 504 16.38 -20.18 33.65
C MET A 504 17.03 -18.81 33.43
N ASP A 505 17.95 -18.71 32.47
CA ASP A 505 18.49 -17.40 32.08
C ASP A 505 17.38 -16.55 31.43
N ASN A 506 17.12 -15.36 31.98
CA ASN A 506 16.17 -14.41 31.41
C ASN A 506 16.53 -13.96 29.98
N ASN A 507 17.77 -14.17 29.52
CA ASN A 507 18.14 -13.95 28.12
C ASN A 507 17.53 -14.96 27.15
N VAL A 508 17.11 -16.13 27.63
CA VAL A 508 16.57 -17.22 26.80
C VAL A 508 15.05 -17.34 26.90
N LEU A 509 14.40 -16.40 27.59
CA LEU A 509 12.96 -16.36 27.79
C LEU A 509 12.35 -15.14 27.09
N GLU A 510 11.29 -15.36 26.33
CA GLU A 510 10.46 -14.31 25.75
C GLU A 510 9.04 -14.44 26.30
N PHE A 511 8.49 -13.40 26.91
CA PHE A 511 7.15 -13.42 27.48
C PHE A 511 6.16 -12.68 26.58
N ILE A 512 5.15 -13.40 26.09
CA ILE A 512 3.99 -12.81 25.41
C ILE A 512 2.87 -12.67 26.45
N PRO A 513 2.51 -11.45 26.88
CA PRO A 513 1.47 -11.25 27.88
C PRO A 513 0.10 -11.68 27.36
N GLY A 514 -0.78 -12.00 28.30
CA GLY A 514 -2.15 -12.44 28.02
C GLY A 514 -3.18 -11.64 28.80
N ILE A 515 -4.46 -11.84 28.48
CA ILE A 515 -5.54 -11.20 29.23
C ILE A 515 -5.78 -11.98 30.53
N SER A 516 -5.52 -11.36 31.69
CA SER A 516 -5.78 -11.96 33.00
C SER A 516 -7.27 -12.09 33.31
N SER A 517 -7.66 -13.12 34.06
CA SER A 517 -9.03 -13.27 34.57
C SER A 517 -9.44 -12.10 35.46
N ILE A 518 -8.49 -11.44 36.15
CA ILE A 518 -8.75 -10.23 36.94
C ILE A 518 -9.14 -9.06 36.03
N GLN A 519 -8.44 -8.88 34.90
CA GLN A 519 -8.78 -7.84 33.93
C GLN A 519 -10.20 -8.04 33.40
N VAL A 520 -10.57 -9.28 33.05
CA VAL A 520 -11.93 -9.58 32.60
C VAL A 520 -12.94 -9.32 33.71
N MET A 521 -12.68 -9.78 34.93
CA MET A 521 -13.58 -9.58 36.06
C MET A 521 -13.87 -8.10 36.31
N LEU A 522 -12.83 -7.28 36.39
CA LEU A 522 -12.96 -5.83 36.62
C LEU A 522 -13.61 -5.13 35.41
N ALA A 523 -13.39 -5.62 34.18
CA ALA A 523 -14.10 -5.14 33.00
C ALA A 523 -15.60 -5.49 32.98
N ARG A 524 -16.01 -6.64 33.57
CA ARG A 524 -17.42 -6.98 33.79
C ARG A 524 -18.05 -6.06 34.83
N LEU A 525 -17.31 -5.76 35.89
CA LEU A 525 -17.74 -4.86 36.96
C LEU A 525 -17.66 -3.36 36.59
N LYS A 526 -17.08 -3.02 35.43
CA LYS A 526 -16.82 -1.63 35.01
C LYS A 526 -15.94 -0.86 36.00
N ARG A 527 -14.96 -1.54 36.60
CA ARG A 527 -14.02 -0.96 37.56
C ARG A 527 -12.61 -0.83 36.97
N PRO A 528 -11.92 0.31 37.18
CA PRO A 528 -10.53 0.44 36.82
C PRO A 528 -9.66 -0.52 37.64
N TRP A 529 -8.88 -1.36 36.96
CA TRP A 529 -8.03 -2.36 37.60
C TRP A 529 -6.88 -1.81 38.45
N GLN A 530 -6.43 -0.57 38.21
CA GLN A 530 -5.40 0.07 39.03
C GLN A 530 -5.86 0.38 40.47
N GLU A 531 -7.16 0.36 40.74
CA GLU A 531 -7.72 0.53 42.08
C GLU A 531 -7.70 -0.77 42.88
N ALA A 532 -7.54 -1.92 42.21
CA ALA A 532 -7.64 -3.22 42.84
C ALA A 532 -6.31 -3.68 43.43
N ARG A 533 -6.33 -4.09 44.70
CA ARG A 533 -5.26 -4.90 45.28
C ARG A 533 -5.39 -6.34 44.78
N ILE A 534 -4.35 -6.85 44.11
CA ILE A 534 -4.37 -8.17 43.45
C ILE A 534 -3.68 -9.24 44.31
N LEU A 535 -4.44 -10.27 44.70
CA LEU A 535 -3.98 -11.38 45.53
C LEU A 535 -4.21 -12.74 44.85
N SER A 536 -3.41 -13.73 45.21
CA SER A 536 -3.67 -15.13 44.85
C SER A 536 -3.57 -16.01 46.08
N MET A 537 -4.68 -16.71 46.35
CA MET A 537 -4.80 -17.73 47.40
C MET A 537 -4.77 -19.15 46.82
N HIS A 538 -4.53 -19.27 45.51
CA HIS A 538 -4.40 -20.55 44.83
C HIS A 538 -3.08 -21.23 45.22
N GLY A 539 -3.13 -22.12 46.22
CA GLY A 539 -1.96 -22.85 46.73
C GLY A 539 -1.02 -22.04 47.63
N ARG A 540 -1.45 -20.86 48.12
CA ARG A 540 -0.67 -19.98 49.00
C ARG A 540 -1.49 -19.58 50.22
N ASN A 541 -0.84 -19.36 51.37
CA ASN A 541 -1.48 -18.84 52.57
C ASN A 541 -1.17 -17.34 52.69
N CYS A 542 -2.14 -16.54 53.13
CA CYS A 542 -1.96 -15.11 53.38
C CYS A 542 -2.41 -14.82 54.81
N ALA A 543 -1.43 -14.72 55.71
CA ALA A 543 -1.68 -14.46 57.12
C ALA A 543 -2.36 -13.09 57.36
N ASP A 544 -2.17 -12.13 56.45
CA ASP A 544 -2.59 -10.73 56.61
C ASP A 544 -3.78 -10.35 55.72
N LEU A 545 -4.58 -11.32 55.25
CA LEU A 545 -5.66 -11.07 54.29
C LEU A 545 -6.68 -10.04 54.79
N ALA A 546 -7.08 -10.10 56.06
CA ALA A 546 -8.03 -9.16 56.64
C ALA A 546 -7.48 -7.72 56.68
N GLU A 547 -6.20 -7.55 57.02
CA GLU A 547 -5.53 -6.25 57.01
C GLU A 547 -5.44 -5.68 55.59
N VAL A 548 -5.11 -6.50 54.60
CA VAL A 548 -5.03 -6.07 53.20
C VAL A 548 -6.39 -5.59 52.69
N ILE A 549 -7.47 -6.29 53.03
CA ILE A 549 -8.83 -5.88 52.64
C ILE A 549 -9.24 -4.59 53.36
N ASN A 550 -8.96 -4.45 54.66
CA ASN A 550 -9.25 -3.23 55.41
C ASN A 550 -8.57 -1.99 54.82
N ASN A 551 -7.37 -2.15 54.30
CA ASN A 551 -6.57 -1.04 53.75
C ASN A 551 -6.77 -0.82 52.24
N SER A 552 -7.65 -1.58 51.59
CA SER A 552 -7.86 -1.51 50.14
C SER A 552 -9.34 -1.35 49.81
N PRO A 553 -9.76 -0.29 49.08
CA PRO A 553 -11.17 -0.10 48.73
C PRO A 553 -11.71 -1.20 47.80
N LEU A 554 -10.81 -1.81 47.03
CA LEU A 554 -11.12 -2.88 46.09
C LEU A 554 -10.03 -3.95 46.15
N THR A 555 -10.42 -5.21 46.37
CA THR A 555 -9.47 -6.34 46.38
C THR A 555 -9.94 -7.42 45.41
N ALA A 556 -9.06 -7.86 44.51
CA ALA A 556 -9.32 -8.95 43.57
C ALA A 556 -8.45 -10.16 43.91
N ILE A 557 -9.08 -11.31 44.13
CA ILE A 557 -8.46 -12.52 44.66
C ILE A 557 -8.67 -13.67 43.67
N LEU A 558 -7.57 -14.29 43.24
CA LEU A 558 -7.59 -15.59 42.58
C LEU A 558 -7.76 -16.68 43.64
N THR A 559 -8.88 -17.41 43.61
CA THR A 559 -9.21 -18.40 44.64
C THR A 559 -8.77 -19.81 44.26
N GLY A 560 -8.71 -20.72 45.23
CA GLY A 560 -8.31 -22.11 44.99
C GLY A 560 -8.20 -22.90 46.26
N THR A 561 -8.24 -24.22 46.17
CA THR A 561 -8.14 -25.09 47.36
C THR A 561 -6.79 -24.89 48.09
N PRO A 562 -6.77 -24.72 49.42
CA PRO A 562 -7.91 -24.81 50.36
C PRO A 562 -8.75 -23.53 50.51
N TRP A 563 -8.27 -22.39 50.05
CA TRP A 563 -8.94 -21.08 50.08
C TRP A 563 -10.00 -20.91 48.98
N THR A 564 -11.10 -21.65 49.10
CA THR A 564 -12.29 -21.44 48.29
C THR A 564 -12.95 -20.08 48.63
N PRO A 565 -13.82 -19.53 47.76
CA PRO A 565 -14.58 -18.32 48.10
C PRO A 565 -15.31 -18.44 49.45
N GLN A 566 -15.88 -19.61 49.76
CA GLN A 566 -16.53 -19.87 51.05
C GLN A 566 -15.54 -19.88 52.22
N ALA A 567 -14.37 -20.49 52.07
CA ALA A 567 -13.35 -20.50 53.12
C ALA A 567 -12.83 -19.09 53.42
N ILE A 568 -12.64 -18.28 52.37
CA ILE A 568 -12.27 -16.87 52.49
C ILE A 568 -13.38 -16.09 53.21
N ALA A 569 -14.64 -16.30 52.83
CA ALA A 569 -15.76 -15.62 53.48
C ALA A 569 -15.88 -15.98 54.96
N GLN A 570 -15.71 -17.25 55.31
CA GLN A 570 -15.74 -17.71 56.70
C GLN A 570 -14.60 -17.09 57.53
N TYR A 571 -13.39 -17.02 56.95
CA TYR A 571 -12.25 -16.38 57.59
C TYR A 571 -12.51 -14.88 57.85
N LEU A 572 -13.00 -14.13 56.86
CA LEU A 572 -13.28 -12.69 57.03
C LEU A 572 -14.37 -12.39 58.06
N LEU A 573 -15.36 -13.28 58.20
CA LEU A 573 -16.35 -13.19 59.27
C LEU A 573 -15.74 -13.41 60.65
N GLN A 574 -14.78 -14.34 60.78
CA GLN A 574 -14.06 -14.60 62.03
C GLN A 574 -13.16 -13.43 62.44
N GLU A 575 -12.57 -12.75 61.45
CA GLU A 575 -11.75 -11.54 61.63
C GLU A 575 -12.58 -10.27 61.88
N GLY A 576 -13.91 -10.37 61.97
CA GLY A 576 -14.78 -9.26 62.36
C GLY A 576 -15.11 -8.28 61.24
N LEU A 577 -15.12 -8.71 59.98
CA LEU A 577 -15.46 -7.87 58.81
C LEU A 577 -16.80 -8.28 58.16
N PRO A 578 -17.95 -8.18 58.86
CA PRO A 578 -19.20 -8.79 58.40
C PRO A 578 -19.92 -8.05 57.27
N ASP A 579 -19.63 -6.77 57.04
CA ASP A 579 -20.43 -5.90 56.17
C ASP A 579 -19.86 -5.77 54.73
N LEU A 580 -18.82 -6.55 54.41
CA LEU A 580 -18.18 -6.53 53.10
C LEU A 580 -19.11 -7.06 52.00
N GLN A 581 -19.15 -6.35 50.88
CA GLN A 581 -19.82 -6.81 49.65
C GLN A 581 -18.83 -7.53 48.76
N LEU A 582 -19.24 -8.64 48.15
CA LEU A 582 -18.37 -9.42 47.28
C LEU A 582 -19.07 -9.87 46.01
N VAL A 583 -18.26 -10.03 44.95
CA VAL A 583 -18.71 -10.54 43.67
C VAL A 583 -17.77 -11.64 43.21
N LEU A 584 -18.36 -12.76 42.80
CA LEU A 584 -17.65 -13.91 42.26
C LEU A 584 -17.81 -13.94 40.74
N GLY A 585 -16.70 -13.94 40.03
CA GLY A 585 -16.64 -14.24 38.60
C GLY A 585 -16.16 -15.67 38.40
N GLN A 586 -17.08 -16.58 38.11
CA GLN A 586 -16.79 -17.99 37.84
C GLN A 586 -16.75 -18.25 36.33
N ASP A 587 -15.74 -19.01 35.89
CA ASP A 587 -15.56 -19.43 34.50
C ASP A 587 -15.63 -18.24 33.52
N LEU A 588 -14.96 -17.15 33.89
CA LEU A 588 -14.90 -15.93 33.08
C LEU A 588 -14.47 -16.24 31.65
N THR A 589 -15.18 -15.63 30.71
CA THR A 589 -15.11 -15.79 29.24
C THR A 589 -15.70 -17.07 28.67
N TYR A 590 -15.98 -18.10 29.47
CA TYR A 590 -16.68 -19.28 28.95
C TYR A 590 -18.17 -18.99 28.67
N PRO A 591 -18.84 -19.76 27.79
CA PRO A 591 -20.27 -19.58 27.52
C PRO A 591 -21.17 -19.71 28.75
N TRP A 592 -20.69 -20.37 29.81
CA TRP A 592 -21.37 -20.55 31.09
C TRP A 592 -20.79 -19.66 32.20
N GLU A 593 -20.13 -18.56 31.85
CA GLU A 593 -19.67 -17.52 32.78
C GLU A 593 -20.78 -17.13 33.76
N LYS A 594 -20.44 -17.00 35.05
CA LYS A 594 -21.36 -16.53 36.09
C LYS A 594 -20.74 -15.39 36.88
N ILE A 595 -21.49 -14.31 37.01
CA ILE A 595 -21.20 -13.21 37.94
C ILE A 595 -22.21 -13.29 39.08
N VAL A 596 -21.74 -13.56 40.29
CA VAL A 596 -22.59 -13.75 41.47
C VAL A 596 -22.28 -12.66 42.50
N PHE A 597 -23.25 -11.79 42.74
CA PHE A 597 -23.23 -10.79 43.81
C PHE A 597 -23.78 -11.44 45.08
N CYS A 598 -23.06 -11.34 46.19
CA CYS A 598 -23.52 -11.85 47.48
C CYS A 598 -22.80 -11.15 48.65
N SER A 599 -23.29 -11.39 49.86
CA SER A 599 -22.63 -11.06 51.12
C SER A 599 -21.78 -12.24 51.62
N LEU A 600 -20.91 -11.97 52.61
CA LEU A 600 -20.13 -13.02 53.27
C LEU A 600 -21.01 -14.11 53.90
N GLN A 601 -22.12 -13.72 54.54
CA GLN A 601 -23.02 -14.63 55.24
C GLN A 601 -23.80 -15.51 54.25
N GLU A 602 -24.21 -14.95 53.11
CA GLU A 602 -24.83 -15.72 52.04
C GLU A 602 -23.85 -16.72 51.43
N LEU A 603 -22.62 -16.29 51.14
CA LEU A 603 -21.60 -17.16 50.56
C LEU A 603 -21.22 -18.31 51.51
N CYS A 604 -21.18 -18.10 52.82
CA CYS A 604 -20.93 -19.17 53.80
C CYS A 604 -22.05 -20.23 53.86
N ARG A 605 -23.28 -19.87 53.49
CA ARG A 605 -24.44 -20.77 53.43
C ARG A 605 -24.60 -21.43 52.06
N ASP A 606 -23.80 -21.01 51.09
CA ASP A 606 -23.90 -21.46 49.71
C ASP A 606 -23.18 -22.81 49.50
N SER A 607 -23.94 -23.80 49.03
CA SER A 607 -23.45 -25.14 48.74
C SER A 607 -22.92 -25.33 47.31
N ARG A 608 -22.95 -24.28 46.47
CA ARG A 608 -22.43 -24.33 45.09
C ARG A 608 -20.90 -24.44 45.08
N ASP A 609 -20.39 -25.21 44.12
CA ASP A 609 -18.95 -25.37 43.92
C ASP A 609 -18.39 -24.25 43.02
N TYR A 610 -17.63 -23.34 43.63
CA TYR A 610 -16.99 -22.21 42.96
C TYR A 610 -15.54 -22.52 42.58
N LYS A 611 -15.38 -23.34 41.55
CA LYS A 611 -14.08 -23.57 40.88
C LYS A 611 -13.77 -22.44 39.91
N ASN A 612 -12.48 -22.24 39.61
CA ASN A 612 -12.01 -21.29 38.58
C ASN A 612 -12.65 -19.90 38.74
N THR A 613 -12.49 -19.31 39.93
CA THR A 613 -13.23 -18.12 40.34
C THR A 613 -12.28 -16.98 40.70
N VAL A 614 -12.62 -15.77 40.23
CA VAL A 614 -12.07 -14.51 40.73
C VAL A 614 -13.08 -13.94 41.73
N MET A 615 -12.65 -13.71 42.96
CA MET A 615 -13.44 -13.05 43.99
C MET A 615 -13.03 -11.59 44.08
N VAL A 616 -13.98 -10.67 43.95
CA VAL A 616 -13.77 -9.24 44.14
C VAL A 616 -14.49 -8.79 45.40
N ILE A 617 -13.79 -8.13 46.30
CA ILE A 617 -14.30 -7.61 47.57
C ILE A 617 -14.28 -6.09 47.50
N PHE A 618 -15.40 -5.49 47.86
CA PHE A 618 -15.58 -4.05 47.96
C PHE A 618 -15.57 -3.66 49.44
N ASN A 619 -14.71 -2.71 49.79
CA ASN A 619 -14.61 -2.13 51.11
C ASN A 619 -14.71 -0.60 50.96
N GLU A 620 -15.91 -0.15 50.56
CA GLU A 620 -16.23 1.24 50.21
C GLU A 620 -16.92 2.00 51.34
#